data_AF-A0A7W0Q453-F1
#
_entry.id   AF-A0A7W0Q453-F1
#
_cell.length_a   1.000
_cell.length_b   1.000
_cell.length_c   1.000
_cell.angle_alpha   90.00
_cell.angle_beta   90.00
_cell.angle_gamma   90.00
#
_symmetry.space_group_name_H-M   'P 1'
#
loop_
_entity.id
_entity.type
_entity.pdbx_description
1 polymer ?
#
loop_
_entity_poly.entity_id
_entity_poly.type
_entity_poly.pdbx_seq_one_letter_code
_entity_poly.pdbx_strand_id
1 'polypeptide(L)'
;MNQIKLLGVSMLLALSLGACGDAADDIAKLSKEACACKDKACGDAVNKKLDAAIEKLSSEADLKKAAGPLGEAGMCLGKLGL
;
A
#
# COMPACT_ATOMS: atom_id res chain seq x y z
N MET A 1 22.90 -6.43 -23.36
CA MET A 1 22.30 -5.08 -23.23
C MET A 1 20.79 -5.23 -23.23
N ASN A 2 20.12 -5.26 -22.08
CA ASN A 2 18.64 -5.32 -22.05
C ASN A 2 18.12 -4.67 -20.76
N GLN A 3 18.07 -3.33 -20.76
CA GLN A 3 17.66 -2.47 -19.63
C GLN A 3 16.35 -1.73 -19.96
N ILE A 4 15.30 -2.40 -20.47
CA ILE A 4 14.11 -1.70 -21.01
C ILE A 4 12.77 -2.14 -20.39
N LYS A 5 12.71 -3.11 -19.45
CA LYS A 5 11.41 -3.59 -18.92
C LYS A 5 11.09 -3.25 -17.45
N LEU A 6 11.86 -2.37 -16.81
CA LEU A 6 11.67 -2.02 -15.38
C LEU A 6 11.52 -0.51 -15.12
N LEU A 7 11.00 0.26 -16.08
CA LEU A 7 10.75 1.71 -15.91
C LEU A 7 9.28 2.11 -15.99
N GLY A 8 8.37 1.18 -16.34
CA GLY A 8 6.94 1.48 -16.48
C GLY A 8 6.10 1.40 -15.19
N VAL A 9 6.56 0.67 -14.18
CA VAL A 9 5.77 0.44 -12.94
C VAL A 9 6.25 1.32 -11.78
N SER A 10 7.53 1.70 -11.73
CA SER A 10 8.05 2.54 -10.64
C SER A 10 7.73 4.02 -10.79
N MET A 11 7.42 4.52 -12.00
CA MET A 11 7.19 5.95 -12.22
C MET A 11 5.71 6.38 -12.06
N LEU A 12 4.76 5.43 -12.12
CA LEU A 12 3.34 5.71 -11.80
C LEU A 12 3.04 5.71 -10.30
N LEU A 13 3.86 5.03 -9.50
CA LEU A 13 3.70 5.00 -8.05
C LEU A 13 4.12 6.32 -7.39
N ALA A 14 5.14 6.98 -7.95
CA ALA A 14 5.63 8.26 -7.46
C ALA A 14 4.67 9.43 -7.74
N LEU A 15 3.84 9.34 -8.78
CA LEU A 15 2.95 10.45 -9.19
C LEU A 15 1.62 10.51 -8.42
N SER A 16 1.39 9.60 -7.48
CA SER A 16 0.09 9.47 -6.84
C SER A 16 0.15 9.42 -5.31
N LEU A 17 1.33 9.61 -4.71
CA LEU A 17 1.52 10.00 -3.30
C LEU A 17 1.59 11.54 -3.13
N GLY A 18 1.37 12.30 -4.21
CA GLY A 18 1.35 13.76 -4.20
C GLY A 18 0.00 14.41 -3.86
N ALA A 19 -1.01 13.63 -3.45
CA ALA A 19 -2.31 14.18 -3.08
C ALA A 19 -2.40 14.32 -1.55
N CYS A 20 -2.49 15.56 -1.09
CA CYS A 20 -2.86 15.90 0.27
C CYS A 20 -4.28 15.37 0.54
N GLY A 21 -4.43 14.20 1.16
CA GLY A 21 -5.74 13.61 1.46
C GLY A 21 -5.62 12.38 2.36
N ASP A 22 -6.36 12.41 3.48
CA ASP A 22 -6.66 11.31 4.41
C ASP A 22 -5.68 10.13 4.46
N ALA A 23 -5.04 9.92 5.62
CA ALA A 23 -4.26 8.70 5.90
C ALA A 23 -5.08 7.40 5.68
N ALA A 24 -6.40 7.46 5.78
CA ALA A 24 -7.29 6.36 5.45
C ALA A 24 -7.36 6.06 3.93
N ASP A 25 -7.27 7.07 3.08
CA ASP A 25 -7.26 6.94 1.62
C ASP A 25 -5.92 6.35 1.14
N ASP A 26 -4.82 6.77 1.77
CA ASP A 26 -3.50 6.13 1.60
C ASP A 26 -3.57 4.62 1.91
N ILE A 27 -4.21 4.22 3.00
CA ILE A 27 -4.38 2.80 3.37
C ILE A 27 -5.23 2.05 2.34
N ALA A 28 -6.31 2.67 1.85
CA ALA A 28 -7.16 2.07 0.81
C ALA A 28 -6.40 1.78 -0.48
N LYS A 29 -5.45 2.63 -0.82
CA LYS A 29 -4.61 2.48 -1.99
C LYS A 29 -3.48 1.46 -1.79
N LEU A 30 -2.82 1.53 -0.64
CA LEU A 30 -1.78 0.57 -0.25
C LEU A 30 -2.34 -0.85 -0.16
N SER A 31 -3.60 -1.01 0.25
CA SER A 31 -4.30 -2.30 0.22
C SER A 31 -4.40 -2.91 -1.18
N LYS A 32 -4.77 -2.11 -2.18
CA LYS A 32 -4.80 -2.54 -3.58
C LYS A 32 -3.40 -2.89 -4.09
N GLU A 33 -2.38 -2.13 -3.67
CA GLU A 33 -0.98 -2.45 -3.99
C GLU A 33 -0.53 -3.77 -3.34
N ALA A 34 -0.90 -4.01 -2.09
CA ALA A 34 -0.61 -5.27 -1.38
C ALA A 34 -1.20 -6.48 -2.11
N CYS A 35 -2.44 -6.36 -2.60
CA CYS A 35 -3.06 -7.41 -3.42
C CYS A 35 -2.49 -7.52 -4.83
N ALA A 36 -1.90 -6.46 -5.36
CA ALA A 36 -1.21 -6.49 -6.65
C ALA A 36 0.22 -7.08 -6.56
N CYS A 37 0.81 -7.11 -5.36
CA CYS A 37 2.11 -7.71 -5.13
C CYS A 37 2.08 -9.22 -5.36
N LYS A 38 3.04 -9.71 -6.14
CA LYS A 38 3.22 -11.14 -6.45
C LYS A 38 4.41 -11.77 -5.74
N ASP A 39 5.26 -10.95 -5.15
CA ASP A 39 6.53 -11.35 -4.54
C ASP A 39 6.66 -10.74 -3.15
N LYS A 40 7.35 -11.46 -2.25
CA LYS A 40 7.51 -11.06 -0.86
C LYS A 40 8.18 -9.69 -0.69
N ALA A 41 9.12 -9.32 -1.57
CA ALA A 41 9.78 -8.01 -1.53
C ALA A 41 8.81 -6.84 -1.81
N CYS A 42 7.83 -7.06 -2.69
CA CYS A 42 6.77 -6.08 -2.95
C CYS A 42 5.84 -5.97 -1.73
N GLY A 43 5.41 -7.12 -1.19
CA GLY A 43 4.58 -7.17 0.00
C GLY A 43 5.24 -6.47 1.20
N ASP A 44 6.54 -6.69 1.43
CA ASP A 44 7.29 -6.10 2.54
C ASP A 44 7.37 -4.56 2.42
N ALA A 45 7.60 -4.06 1.20
CA ALA A 45 7.62 -2.63 0.91
C ALA A 45 6.24 -1.97 1.12
N VAL A 46 5.15 -2.65 0.74
CA VAL A 46 3.79 -2.16 0.97
C VAL A 46 3.42 -2.26 2.45
N ASN A 47 3.79 -3.34 3.13
CA ASN A 47 3.53 -3.52 4.56
C ASN A 47 4.15 -2.38 5.39
N LYS A 48 5.41 -2.03 5.11
CA LYS A 48 6.08 -0.88 5.76
C LYS A 48 5.37 0.45 5.55
N LYS A 49 4.83 0.68 4.35
CA LYS A 49 4.06 1.90 4.06
C LYS A 49 2.70 1.87 4.76
N LEU A 50 2.09 0.70 4.86
CA LEU A 50 0.81 0.48 5.55
C LEU A 50 0.98 0.80 7.03
N ASP A 51 2.01 0.27 7.70
CA ASP A 51 2.37 0.61 9.08
C ASP A 51 2.51 2.12 9.27
N ALA A 52 3.31 2.78 8.42
CA ALA A 52 3.52 4.22 8.49
C ALA A 52 2.26 5.06 8.23
N ALA A 53 1.28 4.52 7.49
CA ALA A 53 -0.02 5.17 7.26
C ALA A 53 -0.96 4.94 8.45
N ILE A 54 -0.92 3.76 9.07
CA ILE A 54 -1.66 3.44 10.28
C ILE A 54 -1.21 4.31 11.46
N GLU A 55 0.09 4.54 11.61
CA GLU A 55 0.63 5.45 12.63
C GLU A 55 0.14 6.90 12.45
N LYS A 56 -0.27 7.28 11.24
CA LYS A 56 -0.84 8.61 10.94
C LYS A 56 -2.35 8.68 11.15
N LEU A 57 -3.04 7.54 11.31
CA LEU A 57 -4.45 7.50 11.68
C LEU A 57 -4.59 8.03 13.12
N SER A 58 -5.06 9.26 13.24
CA SER A 58 -5.25 9.93 14.53
C SER A 58 -6.72 10.06 14.93
N SER A 59 -7.64 9.72 14.02
CA SER A 59 -9.09 9.82 14.26
C SER A 59 -9.79 8.47 14.13
N GLU A 60 -10.78 8.22 14.99
CA GLU A 60 -11.67 7.04 14.89
C GLU A 60 -12.40 6.95 13.54
N ALA A 61 -12.69 8.09 12.91
CA ALA A 61 -13.30 8.14 11.58
C ALA A 61 -12.37 7.56 10.51
N ASP A 62 -11.09 7.88 10.58
CA ASP A 62 -10.08 7.38 9.65
C ASP A 62 -9.80 5.90 9.91
N LEU A 63 -9.80 5.48 11.18
CA LEU A 63 -9.66 4.08 11.54
C LEU A 63 -10.83 3.22 11.04
N LYS A 64 -12.08 3.72 11.10
CA LYS A 64 -13.24 3.02 10.52
C LYS A 64 -13.19 2.93 9.00
N LYS A 65 -12.74 3.99 8.31
CA LYS A 65 -12.54 3.96 6.85
C LYS A 65 -11.39 3.04 6.45
N ALA A 66 -10.32 3.02 7.24
CA ALA A 66 -9.14 2.22 6.99
C ALA A 66 -9.32 0.75 7.36
N ALA A 67 -10.19 0.40 8.32
CA ALA A 67 -10.33 -0.98 8.82
C ALA A 67 -10.62 -2.02 7.73
N GLY A 68 -11.49 -1.71 6.77
CA GLY A 68 -11.79 -2.57 5.63
C GLY A 68 -10.54 -2.83 4.75
N PRO A 69 -9.95 -1.79 4.14
CA PRO A 69 -8.77 -1.96 3.29
C PRO A 69 -7.56 -2.51 4.05
N LEU A 70 -7.38 -2.19 5.32
CA LEU A 70 -6.29 -2.69 6.16
C LEU A 70 -6.45 -4.21 6.39
N GLY A 71 -7.67 -4.70 6.60
CA GLY A 71 -7.96 -6.14 6.65
C GLY A 71 -7.73 -6.85 5.30
N GLU A 72 -8.12 -6.22 4.20
CA GLU A 72 -7.92 -6.74 2.84
C GLU A 72 -6.42 -6.79 2.48
N ALA A 73 -5.66 -5.74 2.85
CA ALA A 73 -4.22 -5.66 2.72
C ALA A 73 -3.54 -6.79 3.51
N GLY A 74 -3.94 -6.99 4.78
CA GLY A 74 -3.44 -8.05 5.64
C GLY A 74 -3.68 -9.45 5.07
N MET A 75 -4.84 -9.72 4.47
CA MET A 75 -5.09 -11.01 3.80
C MET A 75 -4.20 -11.22 2.57
N CYS A 76 -3.98 -10.17 1.78
CA CYS A 76 -3.14 -10.24 0.60
C CYS A 76 -1.65 -10.39 0.95
N LEU A 77 -1.17 -9.67 1.95
CA LEU A 77 0.19 -9.81 2.49
C LEU A 77 0.39 -11.18 3.16
N GLY A 78 -0.60 -11.65 3.92
CA GLY A 78 -0.57 -12.99 4.53
C GLY A 78 -0.48 -14.12 3.50
N LYS A 79 -1.09 -13.95 2.31
CA LYS A 79 -0.91 -14.88 1.18
C LYS A 79 0.52 -14.92 0.65
N LEU A 80 1.30 -13.86 0.83
CA LEU A 80 2.72 -13.77 0.47
C LEU A 80 3.63 -14.26 1.61
N GLY A 81 3.07 -14.68 2.75
CA GLY A 81 3.81 -15.15 3.92
C GLY A 81 4.49 -14.03 4.70
N LEU A 82 3.80 -12.88 4.80
CA LEU A 82 4.13 -11.74 5.66
C LEU A 82 3.22 -11.71 6.90
#